data_AF-A0A8T4R756-F1
#
_entry.id   AF-A0A8T4R756-F1
#
_cell.length_a   1.000
_cell.length_b   1.000
_cell.length_c   1.000
_cell.angle_alpha   90.00
_cell.angle_beta   90.00
_cell.angle_gamma   90.00
#
_symmetry.space_group_name_H-M   'P 1'
#
loop_
_entity.id
_entity.type
_entity.pdbx_description
1 polymer ?
#
loop_
_entity_poly.entity_id
_entity_poly.type
_entity_poly.pdbx_seq_one_letter_code
_entity_poly.pdbx_strand_id
1 'polypeptide(L)' 'MAKKVVKMNLSSNGYKNFKKAMKKMKFKSKELFLKYCTLNTIKTIATSSQKKQIAKEMNLIKKAKPKR' A
#
# COMPACT_ATOMS: atom_id res chain seq x y z
N MET A 1 -26.44 2.40 -7.88
CA MET A 1 -25.22 3.17 -7.60
C MET A 1 -24.10 2.69 -8.51
N ALA A 2 -23.64 3.50 -9.47
CA ALA A 2 -22.50 3.12 -10.30
C ALA A 2 -21.24 3.03 -9.43
N LYS A 3 -20.59 1.85 -9.38
CA LYS A 3 -19.25 1.71 -8.82
C LYS A 3 -18.31 2.60 -9.64
N LYS A 4 -18.03 3.82 -9.16
CA LYS A 4 -16.92 4.64 -9.67
C LYS A 4 -15.63 3.91 -9.35
N VAL A 5 -15.20 3.02 -10.23
CA VAL A 5 -13.88 2.42 -10.18
C VAL A 5 -12.92 3.55 -10.56
N VAL A 6 -12.35 4.21 -9.56
CA VAL A 6 -11.27 5.18 -9.74
C VAL A 6 -10.07 4.40 -10.29
N LYS A 7 -9.96 4.32 -11.62
CA LYS A 7 -8.78 3.77 -12.28
C LYS A 7 -7.67 4.81 -12.14
N MET A 8 -6.65 4.45 -11.38
CA MET A 8 -5.44 5.26 -11.27
C MET A 8 -4.73 5.26 -12.63
N ASN A 9 -4.95 6.30 -13.42
CA ASN A 9 -4.25 6.52 -14.69
C ASN A 9 -2.85 7.04 -14.39
N LEU A 10 -1.92 6.11 -14.18
CA LEU A 10 -0.51 6.43 -14.09
C LEU A 10 0.06 6.64 -15.49
N SER A 11 0.90 7.66 -15.66
CA SER A 11 1.77 7.73 -16.84
C SER A 11 2.61 6.46 -16.94
N SER A 12 3.06 6.11 -18.14
CA SER A 12 3.93 4.96 -18.39
C SER A 12 5.18 4.98 -17.49
N ASN A 13 5.74 6.17 -17.23
CA ASN A 13 6.86 6.34 -16.31
C ASN A 13 6.46 6.19 -14.83
N GLY A 14 5.29 6.72 -14.43
CA GLY A 14 4.74 6.52 -13.09
C GLY A 14 4.48 5.05 -12.77
N TYR A 15 3.97 4.28 -13.73
CA TYR A 15 3.74 2.85 -13.58
C TYR A 15 5.06 2.06 -13.47
N LYS A 16 6.10 2.43 -14.25
CA LYS A 16 7.44 1.83 -14.14
C LYS A 16 8.03 2.06 -12.74
N ASN A 17 7.96 3.28 -12.24
CA ASN A 17 8.44 3.61 -10.89
C ASN A 17 7.68 2.87 -9.80
N PHE A 18 6.35 2.78 -9.93
CA PHE A 18 5.49 2.01 -9.04
C PHE A 18 5.89 0.52 -8.99
N LYS A 19 6.05 -0.13 -10.15
CA LYS A 19 6.49 -1.54 -10.23
C LYS A 19 7.88 -1.74 -9.62
N LYS A 20 8.84 -0.83 -9.86
CA LYS A 20 10.18 -0.88 -9.26
C LYS A 20 10.10 -0.81 -7.73
N ALA A 21 9.33 0.11 -7.17
CA ALA A 21 9.15 0.25 -5.73
C ALA A 21 8.50 -1.00 -5.11
N MET A 22 7.45 -1.53 -5.75
CA MET A 22 6.77 -2.76 -5.33
C MET A 22 7.73 -3.95 -5.27
N LYS A 23 8.58 -4.12 -6.31
CA LYS A 23 9.61 -5.16 -6.37
C LYS A 23 10.68 -4.99 -5.29
N LYS A 24 11.18 -3.76 -5.09
CA LYS A 24 12.17 -3.43 -4.04
C LYS A 24 11.66 -3.79 -2.65
N MET A 25 10.37 -3.58 -2.39
CA MET A 25 9.72 -3.91 -1.11
C MET A 25 9.17 -5.34 -1.03
N LYS A 26 9.42 -6.18 -2.04
CA LYS A 26 9.02 -7.61 -2.10
C LYS A 26 7.50 -7.83 -1.98
N PHE A 27 6.70 -6.91 -2.51
CA PHE A 27 5.25 -7.12 -2.61
C PHE A 27 4.94 -7.83 -3.93
N LYS A 28 4.08 -8.88 -3.88
CA LYS A 28 3.54 -9.53 -5.09
C LYS A 28 2.19 -8.93 -5.51
N SER A 29 1.36 -8.53 -4.55
CA SER A 29 0.06 -7.89 -4.80
C SER A 29 0.18 -6.37 -4.88
N LYS A 30 -0.37 -5.80 -5.96
CA LYS A 30 -0.50 -4.36 -6.17
C LYS A 30 -1.34 -3.70 -5.09
N GLU A 31 -2.45 -4.34 -4.71
CA GLU A 31 -3.38 -3.81 -3.70
C GLU A 31 -2.74 -3.78 -2.32
N LEU A 32 -2.03 -4.84 -1.92
CA LEU A 32 -1.32 -4.86 -0.64
C LEU A 32 -0.23 -3.79 -0.58
N PHE A 33 0.46 -3.56 -1.69
CA PHE A 33 1.48 -2.51 -1.77
C PHE A 33 0.85 -1.12 -1.68
N LEU A 34 -0.25 -0.86 -2.41
CA LEU A 34 -0.98 0.40 -2.30
C LEU A 34 -1.49 0.62 -0.88
N LYS A 35 -2.14 -0.38 -0.28
CA LYS A 35 -2.62 -0.30 1.10
C LYS A 35 -1.47 0.00 2.07
N TYR A 36 -0.32 -0.65 1.90
CA TYR A 36 0.88 -0.37 2.70
C TYR A 36 1.35 1.09 2.55
N CYS A 37 1.47 1.58 1.32
CA CYS A 37 1.88 2.96 1.05
C CYS A 37 0.89 3.97 1.67
N THR A 38 -0.41 3.78 1.45
CA THR A 38 -1.46 4.64 2.02
C THR A 38 -1.42 4.66 3.54
N LEU A 39 -1.33 3.48 4.18
CA LEU A 39 -1.22 3.40 5.64
C LEU A 39 0.04 4.08 6.17
N ASN A 40 1.17 3.94 5.47
CA ASN A 40 2.42 4.58 5.86
C ASN A 40 2.35 6.11 5.74
N THR A 41 1.65 6.63 4.72
CA THR A 41 1.39 8.07 4.56
C THR A 41 0.44 8.59 5.62
N ILE A 42 -0.66 7.90 5.91
CA ILE A 42 -1.64 8.33 6.92
C ILE A 42 -1.04 8.28 8.32
N LYS A 43 -0.14 7.32 8.59
CA LYS A 43 0.51 7.16 9.90
C LYS A 43 1.19 8.44 10.41
N THR A 44 1.71 9.29 9.52
CA THR A 44 2.41 10.51 9.92
C THR A 44 1.47 11.54 10.55
N ILE A 45 0.25 11.66 10.02
CA ILE A 45 -0.78 12.61 10.45
C ILE A 45 -1.80 12.03 11.45
N ALA A 46 -1.80 10.71 11.66
CA ALA A 46 -2.75 10.04 12.54
C ALA A 46 -2.48 10.30 14.04
N THR A 47 -3.56 10.26 14.83
CA THR A 47 -3.50 10.31 16.30
C THR A 47 -2.86 9.06 16.89
N SER A 48 -2.44 9.10 18.16
CA SER A 48 -1.78 7.97 18.84
C SER A 48 -2.59 6.68 18.85
N SER A 49 -3.92 6.79 18.96
CA SER A 49 -4.84 5.63 18.90
C SER A 49 -4.86 5.00 17.50
N GLN A 50 -5.00 5.83 16.45
CA GLN A 50 -4.99 5.40 15.06
C GLN A 50 -3.65 4.80 14.64
N LYS A 51 -2.53 5.34 15.13
CA LYS A 51 -1.18 4.79 14.89
C LYS A 51 -1.05 3.34 15.36
N LYS A 52 -1.68 2.96 16.47
CA LYS A 52 -1.69 1.56 16.96
C LYS A 52 -2.46 0.64 16.00
N GLN A 53 -3.61 1.07 15.51
CA GLN A 53 -4.40 0.31 14.53
C GLN A 53 -3.66 0.17 13.20
N ILE A 54 -3.09 1.26 12.68
CA ILE A 54 -2.28 1.26 11.46
C ILE A 54 -1.08 0.31 11.59
N ALA A 55 -0.40 0.29 12.74
CA ALA A 55 0.72 -0.61 12.99
C ALA A 55 0.29 -2.09 12.96
N LYS A 56 -0.88 -2.43 13.53
CA LYS A 56 -1.44 -3.79 13.46
C LYS A 56 -1.75 -4.18 12.00
N GLU A 57 -2.41 -3.32 11.25
CA GLU A 57 -2.70 -3.58 9.83
C GLU A 57 -1.43 -3.71 8.97
N MET A 58 -0.42 -2.86 9.19
CA MET A 58 0.87 -2.97 8.50
C MET A 58 1.57 -4.30 8.80
N ASN A 59 1.47 -4.81 10.03
CA ASN A 59 2.04 -6.11 10.40
C ASN A 59 1.30 -7.27 9.71
N LEU A 60 -0.02 -7.21 9.58
CA LEU A 60 -0.79 -8.18 8.80
C LEU A 60 -0.38 -8.17 7.32
N ILE A 61 -0.23 -6.98 6.74
CA ILE A 61 0.23 -6.82 5.35
C ILE A 61 1.64 -7.38 5.15
N LYS A 62 2.55 -7.21 6.14
CA LYS A 62 3.89 -7.78 6.11
C LYS A 62 3.88 -9.31 6.24
N LYS A 63 2.99 -9.88 7.07
CA LYS A 63 2.82 -11.34 7.22
C LYS A 63 2.22 -11.98 5.97
N ALA A 64 1.34 -11.28 5.27
CA ALA A 64 0.78 -11.69 3.99
C ALA A 64 1.79 -11.63 2.83
N LYS A 65 3.02 -11.12 3.06
CA LYS A 65 4.09 -11.28 2.07
C LYS A 65 4.45 -12.77 2.02
N PRO A 66 4.53 -13.37 0.83
CA PRO A 66 5.00 -14.73 0.71
C PRO A 66 6.40 -14.82 1.31
N LYS A 67 6.57 -15.64 2.35
CA LYS A 67 7.88 -16.08 2.80
C LYS A 67 8.51 -16.83 1.61
N ARG A 68 9.77 -16.52 1.34
CA ARG A 68 10.58 -17.27 0.38
C ARG A 68 10.65 -18.72 0.80
#